data_AF-A0A963HY77-F1
#
_entry.id   AF-A0A963HY77-F1
#
_cell.length_a   1.000
_cell.length_b   1.000
_cell.length_c   1.000
_cell.angle_alpha   90.00
_cell.angle_beta   90.00
_cell.angle_gamma   90.00
#
_symmetry.space_group_name_H-M   'P 1'
#
loop_
_entity.id
_entity.type
_entity.pdbx_description
1 polymer ?
#
loop_
_entity_poly.entity_id
_entity_poly.type
_entity_poly.pdbx_seq_one_letter_code
_entity_poly.pdbx_strand_id
1 'polypeptide(L)' 'MRITRRLEFDAGHRIPDHASQCRHLHGHRYAIEITLSGEVIESAGA' A
#
# COMPACT_ATOMS: atom_id res chain seq x y z
N MET A 1 -17.37 -1.24 -13.02
CA MET A 1 -16.69 -2.32 -12.28
C MET A 1 -15.60 -1.73 -11.38
N ARG A 2 -15.32 -2.35 -10.22
CA ARG A 2 -14.16 -2.01 -9.36
C ARG A 2 -13.32 -3.26 -9.16
N ILE A 3 -12.01 -3.15 -9.31
CA ILE A 3 -11.04 -4.22 -9.09
C ILE A 3 -10.03 -3.72 -8.07
N THR A 4 -9.89 -4.43 -6.96
CA THR A 4 -8.90 -4.10 -5.92
C THR A 4 -7.83 -5.17 -5.84
N ARG A 5 -6.57 -4.76 -5.82
CA ARG A 5 -5.43 -5.64 -5.55
C ARG A 5 -4.68 -5.16 -4.32
N ARG A 6 -4.46 -6.08 -3.38
CA ARG A 6 -3.57 -5.87 -2.23
C ARG A 6 -2.14 -6.25 -2.60
N LEU A 7 -1.19 -5.37 -2.29
CA LEU A 7 0.25 -5.60 -2.36
C LEU A 7 0.84 -5.41 -0.96
N GLU A 8 1.86 -6.18 -0.62
CA GLU A 8 2.57 -6.07 0.66
C GLU A 8 4.05 -5.86 0.43
N PHE A 9 4.67 -5.01 1.25
CA PHE A 9 6.11 -4.76 1.21
C PHE A 9 6.65 -4.43 2.60
N ASP A 10 7.89 -4.83 2.87
CA ASP A 10 8.57 -4.55 4.13
C ASP A 10 9.41 -3.28 3.99
N ALA A 11 9.24 -2.30 4.89
CA ALA A 11 10.02 -1.06 4.87
C ALA A 11 10.31 -0.52 6.28
N GLY A 12 11.46 0.14 6.42
CA GLY A 12 11.89 0.85 7.63
C GLY A 12 11.54 2.35 7.58
N HIS A 13 11.12 2.91 8.71
CA HIS A 13 10.85 4.35 8.86
C HIS A 13 11.01 4.82 10.31
N ARG A 14 10.90 6.13 10.53
CA ARG A 14 10.73 6.74 11.85
C ARG A 14 9.78 7.93 11.74
N ILE A 15 9.11 8.25 12.84
CA ILE A 15 8.23 9.42 12.94
C ILE A 15 8.91 10.42 13.89
N PRO A 16 9.61 11.44 13.36
CA PRO A 16 10.22 12.46 14.21
C PRO A 16 9.19 13.06 15.17
N ASP A 17 9.64 13.40 16.39
CA ASP A 17 8.85 14.04 17.43
C ASP A 17 7.65 13.23 17.98
N HIS A 18 7.57 11.93 17.65
CA HIS A 18 6.56 11.05 18.24
C HIS A 18 6.80 10.84 19.75
N ALA A 19 5.76 10.97 20.57
CA ALA A 19 5.85 10.91 22.03
C ALA A 19 6.30 9.54 22.59
N SER A 20 6.24 8.49 21.78
CA SER A 20 6.59 7.11 22.16
C SER A 20 7.64 6.50 21.21
N GLN A 21 7.74 5.17 21.17
CA GLN A 21 8.82 4.41 20.54
C GLN A 21 8.96 4.62 19.03
N CYS A 22 7.91 5.01 18.32
CA CYS A 22 7.94 5.24 16.86
C CYS A 22 8.89 6.37 16.41
N ARG A 23 9.44 7.18 17.35
CA ARG A 23 10.49 8.16 17.05
C ARG A 23 11.81 7.54 16.62
N HIS A 24 12.07 6.30 17.00
CA HIS A 24 13.26 5.56 16.60
C HIS A 24 13.02 4.84 15.26
N LEU A 25 14.11 4.50 14.56
CA LEU A 25 14.05 3.69 13.34
C LEU A 25 13.46 2.31 13.66
N HIS A 26 12.39 1.94 12.97
CA HIS A 26 11.72 0.65 13.09
C HIS A 26 11.10 0.26 11.74
N GLY A 27 10.58 -0.96 11.61
CA GLY A 27 10.01 -1.47 10.37
C GLY A 27 8.58 -1.93 10.49
N HIS A 28 7.90 -2.00 9.36
CA HIS A 28 6.57 -2.59 9.22
C HIS A 28 6.48 -3.38 7.92
N ARG A 29 5.56 -4.35 7.88
CA ARG A 29 4.98 -4.86 6.65
C ARG A 29 3.81 -3.98 6.26
N TYR A 30 4.02 -3.12 5.28
CA TYR A 30 2.97 -2.27 4.75
C TYR A 30 2.08 -3.05 3.81
N ALA A 31 0.82 -2.66 3.76
CA ALA A 31 -0.13 -3.13 2.77
C ALA A 31 -0.70 -1.95 2.00
N ILE A 32 -0.70 -2.07 0.67
CA ILE A 32 -1.32 -1.10 -0.23
C ILE A 32 -2.48 -1.80 -0.93
N GLU A 33 -3.67 -1.21 -0.84
CA GLU A 33 -4.84 -1.63 -1.59
C GLU A 33 -5.04 -0.68 -2.77
N ILE A 34 -4.75 -1.17 -3.97
CA ILE A 34 -4.91 -0.42 -5.21
C ILE A 34 -6.26 -0.78 -5.81
N THR A 35 -7.13 0.20 -5.96
CA THR A 35 -8.44 0.00 -6.60
C THR A 35 -8.51 0.74 -7.92
N LEU A 36 -8.80 0.00 -8.99
CA LEU A 36 -9.13 0.53 -10.30
C LEU A 36 -10.66 0.52 -10.49
N SER A 37 -11.20 1.56 -11.10
CA SER A 37 -12.63 1.67 -11.44
C SER A 37 -12.81 2.06 -12.89
N GLY A 38 -13.75 1.41 -13.57
CA GLY A 38 -14.05 1.68 -14.96
C GLY A 38 -15.04 0.68 -15.54
N GLU A 39 -15.34 0.84 -16.82
CA GLU A 39 -16.07 -0.15 -17.59
C GLU A 39 -15.16 -1.34 -17.93
N VAL A 40 -15.78 -2.49 -18.15
CA VAL A 40 -15.06 -3.66 -18.66
C VAL A 40 -14.86 -3.45 -20.15
N ILE A 41 -13.62 -3.55 -20.61
CA ILE A 41 -13.31 -3.60 -22.04
C ILE A 41 -13.24 -5.08 -22.46
N GLU A 42 -13.81 -5.39 -23.62
CA GLU A 42 -13.83 -6.76 -24.15
C GLU A 42 -12.54 -7.13 -24.91
N SER A 43 -11.71 -6.13 -25.24
CA SER A 43 -10.41 -6.36 -25.84
C SER A 43 -9.50 -7.10 -24.86
N ALA A 44 -8.97 -8.25 -25.28
CA ALA A 44 -7.94 -8.94 -24.51
C ALA A 44 -6.73 -8.03 -24.25
N GLY A 45 -6.08 -8.22 -23.10
CA GLY A 45 -4.78 -7.61 -22.83
C GLY A 45 -3.71 -8.14 -23.79
N ALA A 46 -2.63 -7.38 -23.95
CA ALA A 46 -1.45 -7.77 -24.72
C ALA A 46 -0.66 -8.92 -24.06
#